data_AF-A0A954L7D8-F1
#
_entry.id   AF-A0A954L7D8-F1
#
_cell.length_a   1.000
_cell.length_b   1.000
_cell.length_c   1.000
_cell.angle_alpha   90.00
_cell.angle_beta   90.00
_cell.angle_gamma   90.00
#
_symmetry.space_group_name_H-M   'P 1'
#
loop_
_entity.id
_entity.type
_entity.pdbx_description
1 polymer ?
#
loop_
_entity_poly.entity_id
_entity_poly.type
_entity_poly.pdbx_seq_one_letter_code
_entity_poly.pdbx_strand_id
1 'polypeptide(L)'
;MKNRIHNPLFGSLAFAAFLLSGQFLTAVAQDLAPRPPAVPLVAVDPYFSIWSQSDQLWNGDTTHWTGRTHRLAAIVRVDGTGYRLMGSSPQTLAA
;
A
#
# COMPACT_ATOMS: atom_id res chain seq x y z
N MET A 1 -18.51 2.38 69.34
CA MET A 1 -18.59 3.27 68.17
C MET A 1 -17.25 3.21 67.43
N LYS A 2 -17.29 3.18 66.09
CA LYS A 2 -16.29 2.63 65.15
C LYS A 2 -15.01 3.48 65.02
N ASN A 3 -13.85 2.84 65.16
CA ASN A 3 -12.54 3.35 64.71
C ASN A 3 -12.47 3.30 63.17
N ARG A 4 -12.40 4.45 62.50
CA ARG A 4 -12.22 4.55 61.04
C ARG A 4 -10.75 4.85 60.72
N ILE A 5 -9.99 3.78 60.47
CA ILE A 5 -8.64 3.85 59.89
C ILE A 5 -8.83 4.21 58.40
N HIS A 6 -8.30 5.36 57.98
CA HIS A 6 -8.27 5.73 56.56
C HIS A 6 -7.05 5.07 55.92
N ASN A 7 -7.25 4.06 55.07
CA ASN A 7 -6.21 3.43 54.26
C ASN A 7 -5.88 4.33 53.05
N PRO A 8 -4.65 4.86 52.89
CA PRO A 8 -4.29 5.71 51.76
C PRO A 8 -3.90 4.93 50.49
N LEU A 9 -4.08 3.60 50.47
CA LEU A 9 -3.61 2.74 49.38
C LEU A 9 -4.54 2.70 48.15
N PHE A 10 -5.76 3.25 48.24
CA PHE A 10 -6.71 3.24 47.12
C PHE A 10 -6.41 4.31 46.04
N GLY A 11 -5.57 5.31 46.33
CA GLY A 11 -5.24 6.37 45.37
C GLY A 11 -4.11 6.01 44.39
N SER A 12 -3.26 5.03 44.70
CA SER A 12 -2.02 4.81 43.95
C SER A 12 -2.12 3.74 42.84
N LEU A 13 -3.07 2.80 42.92
CA LEU A 13 -3.28 1.82 41.84
C LEU A 13 -4.00 2.38 40.61
N ALA A 14 -4.80 3.44 40.76
CA ALA A 14 -5.50 4.05 39.62
C ALA A 14 -4.56 4.83 38.69
N PHE A 15 -3.40 5.29 39.20
CA PHE A 15 -2.41 6.03 38.40
C PHE A 15 -1.52 5.09 37.56
N ALA A 16 -1.22 3.88 38.08
CA ALA A 16 -0.40 2.89 37.37
C ALA A 16 -1.13 2.23 36.19
N ALA A 17 -2.46 2.07 36.27
CA ALA A 17 -3.25 1.44 35.20
C ALA A 17 -3.45 2.33 33.96
N PHE A 18 -3.30 3.66 34.10
CA PHE A 18 -3.38 4.59 32.97
C PHE A 18 -2.11 4.61 32.11
N LEU A 19 -0.98 4.10 32.65
CA LEU A 19 0.30 4.02 31.94
C LEU A 19 0.47 2.76 31.09
N LEU A 20 -0.45 1.78 31.17
CA LEU A 20 -0.36 0.52 30.42
C LEU A 20 -1.37 0.33 29.27
N SER A 21 -2.27 1.28 29.01
CA SER A 21 -3.32 1.15 27.99
C SER A 21 -3.12 1.99 26.72
N GLY A 22 -2.03 2.76 26.61
CA GLY A 22 -1.90 3.84 25.62
C GLY A 22 -0.87 3.68 24.51
N GLN A 23 -0.54 2.47 24.04
CA GLN A 23 0.58 2.27 23.09
C GLN A 23 0.20 1.46 21.86
N PHE A 24 -0.84 1.85 21.11
CA PHE A 24 -0.99 1.41 19.72
C PHE A 24 -1.61 2.52 18.87
N LEU A 25 -0.79 3.48 18.46
CA LEU A 25 -1.04 4.23 17.23
C LEU A 25 0.30 4.65 16.62
N THR A 26 1.03 3.69 16.05
CA THR A 26 2.06 4.02 15.08
C THR A 26 1.35 4.53 13.82
N ALA A 27 1.27 5.86 13.69
CA ALA A 27 0.84 6.47 12.44
C ALA A 27 1.81 6.04 11.34
N VAL A 28 1.32 5.28 10.35
CA VAL A 28 2.07 5.07 9.11
C VAL A 28 2.00 6.39 8.35
N ALA A 29 3.05 7.20 8.40
CA ALA A 29 3.16 8.33 7.50
C ALA A 29 3.30 7.77 6.08
N GLN A 30 2.21 7.77 5.32
CA GLN A 30 2.28 7.56 3.88
C GLN A 30 3.00 8.78 3.32
N ASP A 31 4.13 8.57 2.65
CA ASP A 31 4.82 9.62 1.91
C ASP A 31 3.84 10.19 0.88
N LEU A 32 3.28 11.37 1.17
CA LEU A 32 2.30 12.08 0.34
C LEU A 32 2.99 12.81 -0.82
N ALA A 33 4.21 12.41 -1.20
CA ALA A 33 4.83 12.90 -2.42
C ALA A 33 3.85 12.71 -3.59
N PRO A 34 3.55 13.77 -4.36
CA PRO A 34 2.62 13.68 -5.47
C PRO A 34 3.15 12.65 -6.46
N ARG A 35 2.33 11.64 -6.76
CA ARG A 35 2.66 10.62 -7.75
C ARG A 35 2.92 11.31 -9.10
N PRO A 36 4.03 10.98 -9.79
CA PRO A 36 4.24 11.49 -11.13
C PRO A 36 3.11 11.00 -12.06
N PRO A 37 2.71 11.79 -13.06
CA PRO A 37 1.62 11.43 -13.97
C PRO A 37 1.89 10.13 -14.75
N ALA A 38 3.15 9.74 -14.88
CA ALA A 38 3.57 8.49 -15.48
C ALA A 38 4.79 7.89 -14.76
N VAL A 39 4.86 6.56 -14.70
CA VAL A 39 5.98 5.81 -14.11
C VAL A 39 6.72 5.04 -15.20
N PRO A 40 8.07 5.16 -15.32
CA PRO A 40 8.83 4.41 -16.30
C PRO A 40 8.86 2.91 -15.93
N LEU A 41 8.56 2.05 -16.90
CA LEU A 41 8.62 0.59 -16.75
C LEU A 41 9.87 0.00 -17.40
N VAL A 42 10.27 0.58 -18.54
CA VAL A 42 11.48 0.24 -19.27
C VAL A 42 12.11 1.55 -19.72
N ALA A 43 13.26 1.92 -19.16
CA ALA A 43 13.98 3.14 -19.51
C ALA A 43 15.33 2.75 -20.13
N VAL A 44 15.41 2.82 -21.47
CA VAL A 44 16.59 2.42 -22.25
C VAL A 44 17.04 3.56 -23.16
N ASP A 45 16.23 3.87 -24.17
CA ASP A 45 16.51 4.90 -25.17
C ASP A 45 15.23 5.61 -25.63
N PRO A 46 15.32 6.73 -26.39
CA PRO A 46 14.16 7.49 -26.85
C PRO A 46 13.22 6.76 -27.82
N TYR A 47 13.54 5.57 -28.28
CA TYR A 47 12.70 4.77 -29.18
C TYR A 47 12.08 3.55 -28.48
N PHE A 48 12.69 3.08 -27.39
CA PHE A 48 12.25 1.88 -26.67
C PHE A 48 11.71 2.15 -25.26
N SER A 49 11.75 3.38 -24.75
CA SER A 49 11.27 3.65 -23.39
C SER A 49 9.75 3.47 -23.25
N ILE A 50 9.31 2.63 -22.30
CA ILE A 50 7.90 2.26 -22.05
C ILE A 50 7.48 2.72 -20.64
N TRP A 51 6.27 3.26 -20.52
CA TRP A 51 5.76 3.99 -19.36
C TRP A 51 4.33 3.52 -19.01
N SER A 52 3.97 3.61 -17.73
CA SER A 52 2.62 3.43 -17.23
C SER A 52 1.98 4.77 -16.90
N GLN A 53 0.83 5.06 -17.49
CA GLN A 53 0.05 6.28 -17.24
C GLN A 53 -1.03 6.08 -16.15
N SER A 54 -1.36 4.82 -15.81
CA SER A 54 -2.43 4.48 -14.89
C SER A 54 -1.95 4.36 -13.45
N ASP A 55 -2.81 4.66 -12.48
CA ASP A 55 -2.56 4.48 -11.04
C ASP A 55 -2.25 3.03 -10.68
N GLN A 56 -2.99 2.12 -11.29
CA GLN A 56 -2.78 0.69 -11.17
C GLN A 56 -2.17 0.16 -12.46
N LEU A 57 -1.11 -0.62 -12.35
CA LEU A 57 -0.32 -1.13 -13.47
C LEU A 57 -1.12 -2.04 -14.44
N TRP A 58 -2.20 -2.64 -13.94
CA TRP A 58 -3.11 -3.52 -14.68
C TRP A 58 -4.35 -2.80 -15.26
N ASN A 59 -4.52 -1.50 -15.00
CA ASN A 59 -5.71 -0.74 -15.37
C ASN A 59 -5.58 -0.01 -16.71
N GLY A 60 -4.48 -0.19 -17.44
CA GLY A 60 -4.26 0.52 -18.70
C GLY A 60 -3.23 -0.14 -19.59
N ASP A 61 -3.18 0.34 -20.83
CA ASP A 61 -2.09 0.02 -21.74
C ASP A 61 -0.86 0.84 -21.37
N THR A 62 0.30 0.22 -21.48
CA THR A 62 1.57 0.93 -21.40
C THR A 62 1.83 1.70 -22.70
N THR A 63 2.57 2.79 -22.59
CA THR A 63 2.85 3.70 -23.72
C THR A 63 4.34 3.91 -23.89
N HIS A 64 4.76 4.16 -25.12
CA HIS A 64 6.03 4.81 -25.36
C HIS A 64 6.01 6.22 -24.76
N TRP A 65 7.17 6.81 -24.45
CA TRP A 65 7.22 8.16 -23.84
C TRP A 65 6.51 9.24 -24.68
N THR A 66 6.37 9.03 -25.99
CA THR A 66 5.61 9.91 -26.91
C THR A 66 4.09 9.75 -26.83
N GLY A 67 3.57 8.89 -25.94
CA GLY A 67 2.14 8.62 -25.77
C GLY A 67 1.57 7.56 -26.73
N ARG A 68 2.34 7.10 -27.72
CA ARG A 68 1.92 5.97 -28.58
C ARG A 68 1.79 4.69 -27.75
N THR A 69 0.71 3.95 -27.94
CA THR A 69 0.51 2.65 -27.30
C THR A 69 1.67 1.70 -27.63
N HIS A 70 2.29 1.15 -26.60
CA HIS A 70 3.35 0.15 -26.70
C HIS A 70 3.14 -0.87 -25.58
N ARG A 71 2.32 -1.89 -25.86
CA ARG A 71 1.71 -2.74 -24.83
C ARG A 71 2.69 -3.74 -24.23
N LEU A 72 2.71 -3.76 -22.91
CA LEU A 72 3.24 -4.84 -22.08
C LEU A 72 2.08 -5.47 -21.31
N ALA A 73 2.14 -6.78 -21.15
CA ALA A 73 1.22 -7.54 -20.32
C ALA A 73 1.99 -8.54 -19.48
N ALA A 74 1.58 -8.73 -18.23
CA ALA A 74 2.19 -9.70 -17.33
C ALA A 74 1.12 -10.38 -16.47
N ILE A 75 1.27 -11.70 -16.31
CA ILE A 75 0.44 -12.55 -15.47
C ILE A 75 1.38 -13.37 -14.59
N VAL A 76 1.06 -13.44 -13.30
CA VAL A 76 1.69 -14.36 -12.36
C VAL A 76 0.73 -15.50 -12.04
N ARG A 77 1.21 -16.74 -11.97
CA ARG A 77 0.40 -17.88 -11.54
C ARG A 77 0.79 -18.27 -10.12
N VAL A 78 -0.20 -18.41 -9.26
CA VAL A 78 -0.06 -18.90 -7.88
C VAL A 78 -1.02 -20.07 -7.74
N ASP A 79 -0.49 -21.27 -7.47
CA ASP A 79 -1.27 -22.50 -7.30
C ASP A 79 -2.24 -22.78 -8.47
N GLY A 80 -1.77 -22.58 -9.71
CA GLY A 80 -2.57 -22.72 -10.93
C GLY A 80 -3.46 -21.50 -11.23
N THR A 81 -3.79 -20.67 -10.24
CA THR A 81 -4.61 -19.48 -10.44
C THR A 81 -3.79 -18.34 -11.06
N GLY A 82 -4.23 -17.83 -12.21
CA GLY A 82 -3.63 -16.67 -12.87
C GLY A 82 -4.08 -15.35 -12.25
N TYR A 83 -3.12 -14.48 -11.95
CA TYR A 83 -3.32 -13.10 -11.49
C TYR A 83 -2.66 -12.13 -12.45
N ARG A 84 -3.39 -11.10 -12.85
CA ARG A 84 -2.87 -10.05 -13.71
C ARG A 84 -1.98 -9.11 -12.91
N LEU A 85 -0.76 -8.92 -13.39
CA LEU A 85 0.19 -7.97 -12.82
C LEU A 85 0.24 -6.67 -13.61
N MET A 86 0.16 -6.73 -14.95
CA MET A 86 0.35 -5.57 -15.83
C MET A 86 -0.50 -5.68 -17.10
N GLY A 87 -0.93 -4.52 -17.61
CA GLY A 87 -1.64 -4.40 -18.88
C GLY A 87 -3.13 -4.65 -18.76
N SER A 88 -3.90 -4.14 -19.72
CA SER A 88 -5.37 -4.20 -19.71
C SER A 88 -5.95 -5.52 -20.26
N SER A 89 -5.13 -6.36 -20.90
CA SER A 89 -5.54 -7.53 -21.68
C SER A 89 -4.48 -8.65 -21.63
N PRO A 90 -4.87 -9.94 -21.73
CA PRO A 90 -6.24 -10.48 -21.80
C PRO A 90 -6.93 -10.56 -20.42
N GLN A 91 -8.25 -10.36 -20.39
CA GLN A 91 -9.06 -10.45 -19.16
C GLN A 91 -9.25 -11.89 -18.66
N THR A 92 -9.24 -12.85 -19.58
CA THR A 92 -9.33 -14.27 -19.25
C THR A 92 -7.98 -14.79 -18.80
N LEU A 93 -7.83 -15.00 -17.50
CA LEU A 93 -6.66 -15.66 -16.90
C LEU A 93 -7.01 -17.15 -16.78
N ALA A 94 -6.54 -17.97 -17.72
CA ALA A 94 -6.78 -19.41 -17.68
C ALA A 94 -6.18 -20.02 -16.39
N ALA A 95 -7.00 -20.81 -15.70
CA ALA A 95 -6.60 -21.68 -14.59
C ALA A 95 -5.69 -22.82 -15.08
#